data_AF-D7DNB3-F1
#
_entry.id   AF-D7DNB3-F1
#
_cell.length_a   1.000
_cell.length_b   1.000
_cell.length_c   1.000
_cell.angle_alpha   90.00
_cell.angle_beta   90.00
_cell.angle_gamma   90.00
#
_symmetry.space_group_name_H-M   'P 1'
#
loop_
_entity.id
_entity.type
_entity.pdbx_description
1 polymer ?
#
loop_
_entity_poly.entity_id
_entity_poly.type
_entity_poly.pdbx_seq_one_letter_code
_entity_poly.pdbx_strand_id
1 'polypeptide(L)'
;MSNDINEKSLPVNSTASAKKLSTSHKIIEAFADKIAPTRHVPHGERLAQLTNEQKLQIQTIEDHAISNFSGMLDELESALGMLRIGHHFGWRTLYILHSKKTIRKYEEILDIKIRDVFAEEGPSAERSIGLALAKKATNFWKAVSGEFKIENRREVK
;
A
#
# COMPACT_ATOMS: atom_id res chain seq x y z
N MET A 1 -54.25 -45.97 -6.14
CA MET A 1 -53.67 -45.80 -7.49
C MET A 1 -52.18 -45.72 -7.31
N SER A 2 -51.52 -46.87 -7.54
CA SER A 2 -50.07 -47.00 -7.61
C SER A 2 -49.54 -46.26 -8.84
N ASN A 3 -48.34 -45.69 -8.75
CA ASN A 3 -47.26 -46.06 -9.65
C ASN A 3 -45.93 -45.48 -9.16
N ASP A 4 -45.03 -46.42 -8.89
CA ASP A 4 -43.59 -46.25 -8.76
C ASP A 4 -42.94 -45.90 -10.11
N ILE A 5 -41.95 -45.01 -10.03
CA ILE A 5 -40.59 -45.08 -10.63
C ILE A 5 -40.48 -45.45 -12.13
N ASN A 6 -39.97 -44.51 -12.96
CA ASN A 6 -38.78 -44.79 -13.80
C ASN A 6 -38.06 -43.52 -14.27
N GLU A 7 -36.74 -43.58 -14.20
CA GLU A 7 -35.73 -42.64 -14.67
C GLU A 7 -35.83 -42.37 -16.18
N LYS A 8 -35.59 -41.12 -16.59
CA LYS A 8 -34.92 -40.82 -17.86
C LYS A 8 -34.21 -39.47 -17.79
N SER A 9 -32.91 -39.57 -17.59
CA SER A 9 -31.90 -38.54 -17.78
C SER A 9 -31.82 -38.09 -19.24
N LEU A 10 -31.78 -36.78 -19.50
CA LEU A 10 -31.31 -36.15 -20.74
C LEU A 10 -30.90 -34.67 -20.46
N PRO A 11 -30.01 -34.07 -21.27
CA PRO A 11 -28.67 -33.70 -20.79
C PRO A 11 -28.47 -32.19 -20.54
N VAL A 12 -27.61 -31.89 -19.56
CA VAL A 12 -27.05 -30.55 -19.34
C VAL A 12 -25.91 -30.32 -20.33
N ASN A 13 -26.17 -29.53 -21.37
CA ASN A 13 -25.15 -28.90 -22.21
C ASN A 13 -25.35 -27.38 -22.18
N SER A 14 -24.72 -26.74 -21.18
CA SER A 14 -24.30 -25.34 -21.28
C SER A 14 -22.78 -25.34 -21.11
N THR A 15 -22.11 -25.23 -22.24
CA THR A 15 -20.65 -25.15 -22.38
C THR A 15 -20.07 -24.03 -21.53
N ALA A 16 -19.56 -24.37 -20.34
CA ALA A 16 -18.70 -23.49 -19.56
C ALA A 16 -17.34 -23.40 -20.26
N SER A 17 -17.10 -22.27 -20.92
CA SER A 17 -15.80 -21.92 -21.49
C SER A 17 -14.76 -21.82 -20.38
N ALA A 18 -14.00 -22.90 -20.17
CA ALA A 18 -12.84 -22.93 -19.27
C ALA A 18 -11.76 -21.95 -19.78
N LYS A 19 -11.77 -20.70 -19.29
CA LYS A 19 -10.66 -19.77 -19.48
C LYS A 19 -9.43 -20.32 -18.76
N LYS A 20 -8.41 -20.74 -19.53
CA LYS A 20 -7.07 -21.09 -19.03
C LYS A 20 -6.54 -19.94 -18.15
N LEU A 21 -6.45 -20.17 -16.84
CA LEU A 21 -5.84 -19.23 -15.90
C LEU A 21 -4.34 -19.07 -16.24
N SER A 22 -3.93 -17.82 -16.44
CA SER A 22 -2.56 -17.43 -16.80
C SER A 22 -1.53 -17.96 -15.80
N THR A 23 -0.35 -18.37 -16.27
CA THR A 23 0.79 -18.83 -15.45
C THR A 23 1.14 -17.86 -14.33
N SER A 24 0.93 -16.56 -14.56
CA SER A 24 1.10 -15.52 -13.54
C SER A 24 0.16 -15.66 -12.34
N HIS A 25 -1.09 -16.10 -12.53
CA HIS A 25 -2.03 -16.31 -11.43
C HIS A 25 -1.65 -17.52 -10.56
N LYS A 26 -1.15 -18.60 -11.18
CA LYS A 26 -0.68 -19.78 -10.45
C LYS A 26 0.56 -19.50 -9.59
N ILE A 27 1.43 -18.60 -10.05
CA ILE A 27 2.57 -18.11 -9.27
C ILE A 27 2.06 -17.21 -8.13
N ILE A 28 1.09 -16.33 -8.38
CA ILE A 28 0.51 -15.50 -7.32
C ILE A 28 -0.14 -16.37 -6.23
N GLU A 29 -0.90 -17.40 -6.57
CA GLU A 29 -1.49 -18.33 -5.60
C GLU A 29 -0.46 -19.17 -4.84
N ALA A 30 0.52 -19.76 -5.53
CA ALA A 30 1.55 -20.58 -4.90
C ALA A 30 2.45 -19.80 -3.92
N PHE A 31 2.52 -18.48 -4.09
CA PHE A 31 3.28 -17.59 -3.22
C PHE A 31 2.39 -16.69 -2.35
N ALA A 32 1.06 -16.82 -2.42
CA ALA A 32 0.11 -16.00 -1.68
C ALA A 32 0.35 -16.13 -0.18
N ASP A 33 0.58 -17.33 0.34
CA ASP A 33 0.85 -17.56 1.77
C ASP A 33 2.16 -16.95 2.26
N LYS A 34 3.12 -16.70 1.34
CA LYS A 34 4.45 -16.12 1.63
C LYS A 34 4.53 -14.61 1.39
N ILE A 35 3.47 -14.03 0.81
CA ILE A 35 3.30 -12.60 0.47
C ILE A 35 2.13 -12.00 1.27
N ALA A 36 1.22 -12.82 1.78
CA ALA A 36 0.14 -12.39 2.65
C ALA A 36 0.73 -11.59 3.82
N PRO A 37 0.18 -10.40 4.12
CA PRO A 37 0.64 -9.62 5.26
C PRO A 37 0.37 -10.45 6.50
N THR A 38 1.42 -11.04 7.05
CA THR A 38 1.31 -11.87 8.23
C THR A 38 0.93 -10.97 9.39
N ARG A 39 -0.30 -11.12 9.89
CA ARG A 39 -0.85 -10.34 11.00
C ARG A 39 -0.24 -10.76 12.35
N HIS A 40 1.08 -10.95 12.41
CA HIS A 40 1.77 -11.49 13.59
C HIS A 40 1.80 -10.52 14.77
N VAL A 41 1.75 -9.21 14.53
CA VAL A 41 1.74 -8.21 15.61
C VAL A 41 0.37 -8.18 16.30
N PRO A 42 0.27 -8.30 17.64
CA PRO A 42 -0.99 -8.14 18.38
C PRO A 42 -1.63 -6.77 18.16
N HIS A 43 -2.97 -6.67 18.26
CA HIS A 43 -3.71 -5.44 17.91
C HIS A 43 -3.24 -4.19 18.68
N GLY A 44 -2.88 -4.33 19.96
CA GLY A 44 -2.45 -3.21 20.81
C GLY A 44 -1.06 -2.65 20.48
N GLU A 45 -0.19 -3.44 19.86
CA GLU A 45 1.20 -3.06 19.53
C GLU A 45 1.32 -2.45 18.13
N ARG A 46 0.24 -2.45 17.35
CA ARG A 46 0.21 -1.91 15.98
C ARG A 46 0.16 -0.38 15.93
N LEU A 47 -0.23 0.25 17.03
CA LEU A 47 -0.37 1.70 17.11
C LEU A 47 0.97 2.33 17.44
N ALA A 48 1.28 3.45 16.77
CA ALA A 48 2.43 4.25 17.11
C ALA A 48 2.21 4.86 18.51
N GLN A 49 3.10 4.54 19.43
CA GLN A 49 3.09 5.14 20.76
C GLN A 49 3.77 6.50 20.67
N LEU A 50 2.96 7.54 20.47
CA LEU A 50 3.42 8.92 20.34
C LEU A 50 3.57 9.57 21.72
N THR A 51 4.69 10.26 21.93
CA THR A 51 4.86 11.12 23.11
C THR A 51 3.90 12.31 23.06
N ASN A 52 3.68 12.97 24.19
CA ASN A 52 2.81 14.16 24.22
C ASN A 52 3.38 15.29 23.34
N GLU A 53 4.71 15.43 23.29
CA GLU A 53 5.39 16.39 22.42
C GLU A 53 5.12 16.09 20.95
N GLN A 54 5.23 14.82 20.53
CA GLN A 54 4.93 14.42 19.16
C GLN A 54 3.47 14.66 18.80
N LYS A 55 2.53 14.36 19.70
CA LYS A 55 1.11 14.65 19.49
C LYS A 55 0.86 16.14 19.29
N LEU A 56 1.50 16.98 20.11
CA LEU A 56 1.39 18.44 19.99
C LEU A 56 2.00 18.95 18.69
N GLN A 57 3.16 18.41 18.29
CA GLN A 57 3.81 18.75 17.03
C GLN A 57 2.90 18.42 15.84
N ILE A 58 2.32 17.21 15.81
CA ILE A 58 1.37 16.80 14.78
C ILE A 58 0.19 17.78 14.74
N GLN A 59 -0.40 18.08 15.89
CA GLN A 59 -1.52 19.01 15.97
C GLN A 59 -1.14 20.41 15.45
N THR A 60 0.05 20.89 15.78
CA THR A 60 0.53 22.20 15.31
C THR A 60 0.70 22.22 13.79
N ILE A 61 1.22 21.13 13.20
CA ILE A 61 1.34 20.99 11.74
C ILE A 61 -0.05 20.98 11.10
N GLU A 62 -1.02 20.27 11.70
CA GLU A 62 -2.39 20.21 11.19
C GLU A 62 -3.08 21.57 11.25
N ASP A 63 -3.02 22.26 12.39
CA ASP A 63 -3.63 23.57 12.58
C ASP A 63 -3.02 24.58 11.59
N HIS A 64 -1.70 24.53 11.39
CA HIS A 64 -1.01 25.37 10.41
C HIS A 64 -1.44 25.06 8.96
N ALA A 65 -1.53 23.78 8.59
CA ALA A 65 -1.96 23.38 7.25
C ALA A 65 -3.42 23.79 6.99
N ILE A 66 -4.33 23.53 7.94
CA ILE A 66 -5.76 23.85 7.79
C ILE A 66 -5.99 25.36 7.70
N SER A 67 -5.30 26.15 8.51
CA SER A 67 -5.50 27.61 8.54
C SER A 67 -4.93 28.34 7.33
N ASN A 68 -3.86 27.83 6.73
CA ASN A 68 -3.14 28.50 5.64
C ASN A 68 -3.36 27.89 4.25
N PHE A 69 -3.94 26.69 4.17
CA PHE A 69 -4.12 26.02 2.89
C PHE A 69 -5.13 26.75 2.00
N SER A 70 -4.74 26.95 0.74
CA SER A 70 -5.61 27.44 -0.32
C SER A 70 -5.42 26.57 -1.55
N GLY A 71 -6.49 25.92 -2.01
CA GLY A 71 -6.42 24.95 -3.09
C GLY A 71 -7.57 23.96 -3.06
N MET A 72 -7.35 22.77 -3.62
CA MET A 72 -8.36 21.72 -3.64
C MET A 72 -8.36 20.94 -2.31
N LEU A 73 -9.52 20.86 -1.66
CA LEU A 73 -9.62 20.28 -0.31
C LEU A 73 -9.34 18.78 -0.23
N ASP A 74 -9.54 18.04 -1.32
CA ASP A 74 -9.17 16.62 -1.44
C ASP A 74 -7.65 16.40 -1.27
N GLU A 75 -6.85 17.37 -1.70
CA GLU A 75 -5.40 17.34 -1.56
C GLU A 75 -4.97 17.62 -0.12
N LEU A 76 -5.66 18.54 0.56
CA LEU A 76 -5.47 18.79 2.00
C LEU A 76 -5.88 17.56 2.82
N GLU A 77 -7.05 16.98 2.56
CA GLU A 77 -7.53 15.77 3.23
C GLU A 77 -6.52 14.63 3.09
N SER A 78 -6.01 14.42 1.86
CA SER A 78 -5.03 13.38 1.60
C SER A 78 -3.69 13.64 2.30
N ALA A 79 -3.25 14.91 2.38
CA ALA A 79 -2.03 15.29 3.09
C ALA A 79 -2.17 15.07 4.61
N LEU A 80 -3.28 15.51 5.21
CA LEU A 80 -3.59 15.26 6.62
C LEU A 80 -3.69 13.75 6.92
N GLY A 81 -4.31 13.00 6.01
CA GLY A 81 -4.34 11.54 6.07
C GLY A 81 -2.93 10.94 6.09
N MET A 82 -2.04 11.40 5.21
CA MET A 82 -0.62 10.99 5.18
C MET A 82 0.08 11.31 6.51
N LEU A 83 -0.15 12.49 7.08
CA LEU A 83 0.43 12.90 8.36
C LEU A 83 0.06 11.94 9.49
N ARG A 84 -1.23 11.60 9.59
CA ARG A 84 -1.75 10.70 10.64
C ARG A 84 -1.26 9.27 10.48
N ILE A 85 -1.27 8.73 9.25
CA ILE A 85 -0.86 7.33 9.03
C ILE A 85 0.67 7.16 9.01
N GLY A 86 1.43 8.23 8.72
CA GLY A 86 2.88 8.19 8.58
C GLY A 86 3.60 7.64 9.81
N HIS A 87 3.16 8.01 11.01
CA HIS A 87 3.73 7.50 12.26
C HIS A 87 3.51 6.00 12.47
N HIS A 88 2.45 5.42 11.89
CA HIS A 88 2.15 4.00 12.02
C HIS A 88 2.95 3.14 11.04
N PHE A 89 3.20 3.63 9.83
CA PHE A 89 3.77 2.83 8.75
C PHE A 89 5.21 3.19 8.40
N GLY A 90 5.66 4.39 8.78
CA GLY A 90 6.95 4.94 8.39
C GLY A 90 6.97 5.48 6.96
N TRP A 91 7.99 6.29 6.65
CA TRP A 91 8.07 6.99 5.37
C TRP A 91 8.30 6.03 4.19
N ARG A 92 8.98 4.88 4.38
CA ARG A 92 9.18 3.89 3.29
C ARG A 92 7.86 3.41 2.72
N THR A 93 6.88 3.13 3.58
CA THR A 93 5.56 2.69 3.16
C THR A 93 4.83 3.79 2.38
N LEU A 94 4.94 5.05 2.82
CA LEU A 94 4.34 6.19 2.12
C LEU A 94 4.89 6.34 0.69
N TYR A 95 6.20 6.16 0.49
CA TYR A 95 6.83 6.20 -0.83
C TYR A 95 6.41 5.04 -1.76
N ILE A 96 5.89 3.94 -1.21
CA ILE A 96 5.32 2.84 -2.00
C ILE A 96 3.87 3.14 -2.39
N LEU A 97 3.11 3.78 -1.49
CA LEU A 97 1.70 4.11 -1.70
C LEU A 97 1.50 5.30 -2.65
N HIS A 98 2.40 6.28 -2.60
CA HIS A 98 2.27 7.53 -3.34
C HIS A 98 3.44 7.76 -4.29
N SER A 99 3.16 8.45 -5.40
CA SER A 99 4.20 8.89 -6.32
C SER A 99 5.09 9.96 -5.67
N LYS A 100 6.35 10.08 -6.11
CA LYS A 100 7.26 11.15 -5.64
C LYS A 100 6.67 12.55 -5.80
N LYS A 101 5.88 12.78 -6.87
CA LYS A 101 5.22 14.07 -7.11
C LYS A 101 4.15 14.34 -6.05
N THR A 102 3.36 13.32 -5.72
CA THR A 102 2.32 13.39 -4.69
C THR A 102 2.92 13.64 -3.31
N ILE A 103 3.99 12.91 -2.96
CA ILE A 103 4.70 13.12 -1.69
C ILE A 103 5.19 14.56 -1.55
N ARG A 104 5.87 15.10 -2.57
CA ARG A 104 6.35 16.49 -2.56
C ARG A 104 5.21 17.49 -2.37
N LYS A 105 4.10 17.26 -3.06
CA LYS A 105 2.92 18.10 -2.92
C LYS A 105 2.38 18.08 -1.50
N TYR A 106 2.31 16.91 -0.86
CA TYR A 106 1.84 16.81 0.52
C TYR A 106 2.84 17.40 1.52
N GLU A 107 4.15 17.25 1.26
CA GLU A 107 5.21 17.95 2.00
C GLU A 107 5.05 19.47 1.93
N GLU A 108 4.75 20.02 0.76
CA GLU A 108 4.48 21.46 0.56
C GLU A 108 3.21 21.93 1.29
N ILE A 109 2.14 21.14 1.26
CA ILE A 109 0.88 21.46 1.96
C ILE A 109 1.06 21.48 3.48
N LEU A 110 1.80 20.51 4.01
CA LEU A 110 2.01 20.35 5.44
C LEU A 110 3.20 21.17 5.97
N ASP A 111 4.01 21.74 5.08
CA ASP A 111 5.28 22.41 5.39
C ASP A 111 6.24 21.53 6.23
N ILE A 112 6.39 20.26 5.82
CA ILE A 112 7.27 19.30 6.49
C ILE A 112 8.12 18.52 5.49
N LYS A 113 9.15 17.85 6.01
CA LYS A 113 9.85 16.77 5.31
C LYS A 113 9.50 15.45 5.94
N ILE A 114 8.91 14.53 5.17
CA ILE A 114 8.39 13.27 5.74
C ILE A 114 9.48 12.35 6.27
N ARG A 115 10.72 12.50 5.78
CA ARG A 115 11.90 11.75 6.25
C ARG A 115 12.39 12.21 7.62
N ASP A 116 12.09 13.45 7.98
CA ASP A 116 12.54 14.05 9.25
C ASP A 116 11.47 13.82 10.33
N VAL A 117 10.20 13.76 9.93
CA VAL A 117 9.06 13.60 10.85
C VAL A 117 8.74 12.12 11.15
N PHE A 118 8.85 11.23 10.17
CA PHE A 118 8.49 9.81 10.36
C PHE A 118 9.73 8.91 10.40
N ALA A 119 9.63 7.85 11.19
CA ALA A 119 10.62 6.77 11.18
C ALA A 119 10.63 6.05 9.82
N GLU A 120 11.70 5.31 9.55
CA GLU A 120 11.85 4.56 8.30
C GLU A 120 10.79 3.46 8.13
N GLU A 121 10.53 2.71 9.21
CA GLU A 121 9.47 1.72 9.30
C GLU A 121 8.74 1.90 10.63
N GLY A 122 7.40 1.96 10.59
CA GLY A 122 6.57 2.08 11.78
C GLY A 122 6.07 0.72 12.31
N PRO A 123 5.39 0.69 13.48
CA PRO A 123 4.90 -0.55 14.10
C PRO A 123 3.93 -1.36 13.24
N SER A 124 3.28 -0.71 12.27
CA SER A 124 2.33 -1.33 11.34
C SER A 124 2.92 -1.62 9.96
N ALA A 125 4.21 -1.37 9.73
CA ALA A 125 4.83 -1.45 8.42
C ALA A 125 4.74 -2.85 7.77
N GLU A 126 4.79 -3.91 8.58
CA GLU A 126 4.70 -5.32 8.12
C GLU A 126 3.38 -5.68 7.46
N ARG A 127 2.32 -4.87 7.64
CA ARG A 127 1.04 -5.07 6.96
C ARG A 127 1.04 -4.60 5.50
N SER A 128 2.04 -3.83 5.10
CA SER A 128 2.19 -3.39 3.72
C SER A 128 2.80 -4.50 2.88
N ILE A 129 2.00 -5.13 2.03
CA ILE A 129 2.45 -6.11 1.03
C ILE A 129 3.54 -5.48 0.15
N GLY A 130 3.38 -4.20 -0.20
CA GLY A 130 4.36 -3.46 -0.97
C GLY A 130 5.71 -3.36 -0.26
N LEU A 131 5.73 -3.10 1.06
CA LEU A 131 6.98 -3.07 1.83
C LEU A 131 7.59 -4.47 1.95
N ALA A 132 6.79 -5.49 2.18
CA ALA A 132 7.26 -6.88 2.25
C ALA A 132 7.90 -7.35 0.92
N LEU A 133 7.36 -6.92 -0.22
CA LEU A 133 7.94 -7.15 -1.55
C LEU A 133 9.19 -6.29 -1.77
N ALA A 134 9.18 -5.03 -1.36
CA ALA A 134 10.33 -4.12 -1.48
C ALA A 134 11.54 -4.56 -0.64
N LYS A 135 11.32 -5.09 0.58
CA LYS A 135 12.40 -5.68 1.42
C LYS A 135 13.11 -6.85 0.74
N LYS A 136 12.37 -7.65 -0.04
CA LYS A 136 12.92 -8.81 -0.76
C LYS A 136 13.62 -8.41 -2.07
N ALA A 137 13.28 -7.26 -2.63
CA ALA A 137 13.89 -6.74 -3.84
C ALA A 137 14.92 -5.64 -3.51
N THR A 138 16.18 -6.04 -3.26
CA THR A 138 17.30 -5.12 -2.95
C THR A 138 17.51 -4.04 -4.03
N ASN A 139 17.09 -4.31 -5.27
CA ASN A 139 17.15 -3.37 -6.40
C ASN A 139 15.96 -2.41 -6.47
N PHE A 140 14.86 -2.67 -5.76
CA PHE A 140 13.67 -1.83 -5.76
C PHE A 140 13.97 -0.44 -5.17
N TRP A 141 14.62 -0.39 -4.00
CA TRP A 141 14.97 0.89 -3.37
C TRP A 141 15.99 1.68 -4.17
N LYS A 142 16.94 1.02 -4.84
CA LYS A 142 17.88 1.67 -5.76
C LYS A 142 17.17 2.27 -6.97
N ALA A 143 16.15 1.59 -7.49
CA ALA A 143 15.33 2.10 -8.58
C ALA A 143 14.46 3.28 -8.12
N VAL A 144 13.87 3.20 -6.93
CA VAL A 144 13.07 4.27 -6.33
C VAL A 144 13.92 5.48 -5.93
N SER A 145 15.13 5.31 -5.39
CA SER A 145 16.04 6.43 -5.09
C SER A 145 16.57 7.10 -6.36
N GLY A 146 16.53 6.42 -7.50
CA GLY A 146 17.07 6.89 -8.77
C GLY A 146 18.55 6.56 -8.96
N GLU A 147 19.11 5.75 -8.08
CA GLU A 147 20.49 5.25 -8.17
C GLU A 147 20.64 4.10 -9.19
N PHE A 148 19.54 3.49 -9.61
CA PHE A 148 19.57 2.44 -10.62
C PHE A 148 19.77 3.04 -12.02
N LYS A 149 21.02 3.03 -12.49
CA LYS A 149 21.36 3.30 -13.89
C LYS A 149 20.85 2.15 -14.76
N ILE A 150 19.77 2.38 -15.49
CA ILE A 150 19.37 1.48 -16.59
C ILE A 150 20.31 1.81 -17.76
N GLU A 151 21.36 1.01 -17.92
CA GLU A 151 22.12 0.99 -19.17
C GLU A 151 21.18 0.53 -20.30
N ASN A 152 21.17 1.26 -21.43
CA ASN A 152 20.31 1.07 -22.62
C ASN A 152 18.83 1.49 -22.52
N ARG A 153 18.57 2.77 -22.23
CA ARG A 153 17.25 3.41 -22.46
C ARG A 153 16.92 3.72 -23.94
N ARG A 154 17.74 3.27 -24.91
CA ARG A 154 17.72 3.73 -26.32
C ARG A 154 17.33 2.70 -27.39
N GLU A 155 16.99 1.46 -27.06
CA GLU A 155 16.76 0.41 -28.07
C GLU A 155 15.29 -0.03 -28.26
N VAL A 156 14.32 0.74 -27.80
CA VAL A 156 12.91 0.50 -28.17
C VAL A 156 12.37 1.76 -28.82
N LYS A 157 12.51 1.82 -30.15
CA LYS A 157 11.82 2.77 -31.02
C LYS A 157 11.27 2.03 -32.22
#